data_AF-A0A160PQV5-F1
#
_entry.id   AF-A0A160PQV5-F1
#
_cell.length_a   1.000
_cell.length_b   1.000
_cell.length_c   1.000
_cell.angle_alpha   90.00
_cell.angle_beta   90.00
_cell.angle_gamma   90.00
#
_symmetry.space_group_name_H-M   'P 1'
#
loop_
_entity.id
_entity.type
_entity.pdbx_description
1 polymer ?
#
loop_
_entity_poly.entity_id
_entity_poly.type
_entity_poly.pdbx_seq_one_letter_code
_entity_poly.pdbx_strand_id
1 'polypeptide(L)'
;MHPFSKVDNSRTLRLVWPQWQGAGRDNISVLLPEYSYSFARRGYETGAKILDAILPPHAGPTEVVSVPDVDDEGVMGGIESRSTVFESLGNALKALDKHDAERVLTLGGECSVSVAPFSQLAAKYGDDLAVIWIDSHPDSDTTETNYNGYHAMALSTLIGHGDQEITATLPATVDSSRVAIAGLHAWEEDAYVNVDKWGIRAFSPDDLRDSTQGLVDWLKSTGASKIAIHLDVDTVDSDEAALGLGKVPGGLTTAQVQ
;
A
#
# COMPACT_ATOMS: atom_id res chain seq x y z
N MET A 1 -31.35 -4.45 6.02
CA MET A 1 -31.35 -5.50 4.98
C MET A 1 -30.24 -5.12 4.01
N HIS A 2 -29.01 -5.62 4.23
CA HIS A 2 -27.85 -5.21 3.42
C HIS A 2 -27.89 -5.91 2.05
N PRO A 3 -27.94 -5.17 0.93
CA PRO A 3 -27.91 -5.74 -0.40
C PRO A 3 -26.45 -5.85 -0.86
N PHE A 4 -25.59 -6.52 -0.09
CA PHE A 4 -24.38 -7.08 -0.65
C PHE A 4 -24.70 -8.54 -0.90
N SER A 5 -24.90 -8.92 -2.17
CA SER A 5 -24.83 -10.33 -2.54
C SER A 5 -23.55 -10.89 -1.92
N LYS A 6 -23.62 -12.06 -1.25
CA LYS A 6 -22.42 -12.71 -0.73
C LYS A 6 -21.43 -12.80 -1.88
N VAL A 7 -20.35 -12.02 -1.81
CA VAL A 7 -19.30 -12.05 -2.81
C VAL A 7 -18.79 -13.49 -2.82
N ASP A 8 -18.79 -14.11 -4.01
CA ASP A 8 -18.21 -15.43 -4.19
C ASP A 8 -16.69 -15.31 -4.03
N ASN A 9 -16.22 -15.57 -2.82
CA ASN A 9 -14.81 -15.47 -2.47
C ASN A 9 -13.97 -16.65 -2.99
N SER A 10 -14.56 -17.63 -3.69
CA SER A 10 -13.80 -18.73 -4.29
C SER A 10 -12.82 -18.27 -5.36
N ARG A 11 -13.05 -17.08 -5.96
CA ARG A 11 -12.20 -16.46 -6.98
C ARG A 11 -11.27 -15.37 -6.45
N THR A 12 -11.28 -15.13 -5.14
CA THR A 12 -10.40 -14.16 -4.48
C THR A 12 -9.17 -14.88 -3.95
N LEU A 13 -7.99 -14.51 -4.46
CA LEU A 13 -6.73 -14.96 -3.89
C LEU A 13 -6.45 -14.16 -2.61
N ARG A 14 -6.17 -14.86 -1.51
CA ARG A 14 -5.57 -14.24 -0.32
C ARG A 14 -4.05 -14.29 -0.45
N LEU A 15 -3.40 -13.14 -0.41
CA LEU A 15 -1.94 -13.03 -0.43
C LEU A 15 -1.48 -12.56 0.95
N VAL A 16 -0.88 -13.44 1.74
CA VAL A 16 -0.25 -13.06 3.02
C VAL A 16 1.18 -12.64 2.72
N TRP A 17 1.49 -11.36 2.92
CA TRP A 17 2.80 -10.81 2.60
C TRP A 17 3.34 -10.00 3.79
N PRO A 18 4.06 -10.67 4.72
CA PRO A 18 4.51 -10.05 5.96
C PRO A 18 5.82 -9.28 5.77
N GLN A 19 5.92 -8.48 4.70
CA GLN A 19 7.11 -7.66 4.43
C GLN A 19 7.25 -6.56 5.47
N TRP A 20 8.47 -6.38 5.96
CA TRP A 20 8.81 -5.34 6.95
C TRP A 20 9.99 -4.49 6.50
N GLN A 21 10.74 -4.94 5.50
CA GLN A 21 11.94 -4.32 4.95
C GLN A 21 11.64 -3.06 4.12
N GLY A 22 10.37 -2.72 3.86
CA GLY A 22 10.03 -1.42 3.26
C GLY A 22 10.05 -0.27 4.26
N ALA A 23 9.84 -0.55 5.55
CA ALA A 23 9.80 0.49 6.58
C ALA A 23 11.20 1.06 6.82
N GLY A 24 11.36 2.38 6.74
CA GLY A 24 12.66 3.03 6.88
C GLY A 24 13.10 3.23 8.33
N ARG A 25 14.42 3.29 8.54
CA ARG A 25 15.05 3.46 9.86
C ARG A 25 14.66 4.74 10.57
N ASP A 26 14.58 5.84 9.85
CA ASP A 26 14.36 7.15 10.43
C ASP A 26 12.95 7.27 11.03
N ASN A 27 11.95 6.66 10.38
CA ASN A 27 10.59 6.65 10.89
C ASN A 27 10.45 5.72 12.11
N ILE A 28 10.93 4.48 12.00
CA ILE A 28 10.71 3.48 13.08
C ILE A 28 11.45 3.85 14.37
N SER A 29 12.62 4.49 14.28
CA SER A 29 13.42 4.89 15.44
C SER A 29 12.76 6.03 16.24
N VAL A 30 11.96 6.85 15.58
CA VAL A 30 11.18 7.93 16.21
C VAL A 30 9.90 7.37 16.86
N LEU A 31 9.24 6.41 16.21
CA LEU A 31 7.98 5.85 16.67
C LEU A 31 8.12 4.89 17.85
N LEU A 32 9.22 4.13 17.91
CA LEU A 32 9.48 3.10 18.91
C LEU A 32 10.90 3.21 19.50
N PRO A 33 11.25 4.37 20.11
CA PRO A 33 12.62 4.65 20.59
C PRO A 33 13.07 3.72 21.73
N GLU A 34 12.14 3.07 22.41
CA GLU A 34 12.41 2.13 23.50
C GLU A 34 12.84 0.73 23.04
N TYR A 35 12.69 0.42 21.75
CA TYR A 35 13.05 -0.88 21.16
C TYR A 35 14.26 -0.75 20.24
N SER A 36 14.98 -1.87 20.04
CA SER A 36 16.01 -1.90 18.99
C SER A 36 15.34 -1.76 17.63
N TYR A 37 15.99 -1.03 16.72
CA TYR A 37 15.54 -0.86 15.33
C TYR A 37 15.09 -2.17 14.68
N SER A 38 15.91 -3.22 14.78
CA SER A 38 15.62 -4.55 14.22
C SER A 38 14.36 -5.21 14.80
N PHE A 39 14.04 -4.94 16.06
CA PHE A 39 12.84 -5.46 16.70
C PHE A 39 11.61 -4.65 16.33
N ALA A 40 11.72 -3.31 16.41
CA ALA A 40 10.64 -2.38 16.11
C ALA A 40 10.11 -2.56 14.68
N ARG A 41 11.02 -2.72 13.71
CA ARG A 41 10.69 -2.89 12.29
C ARG A 41 9.90 -4.18 12.02
N ARG A 42 10.11 -5.26 12.80
CA ARG A 42 9.33 -6.50 12.68
C ARG A 42 7.89 -6.39 13.21
N GLY A 43 7.49 -5.22 13.72
CA GLY A 43 6.09 -4.94 14.06
C GLY A 43 5.14 -5.17 12.88
N TYR A 44 5.55 -4.80 11.65
CA TYR A 44 4.78 -5.04 10.42
C TYR A 44 4.56 -6.54 10.15
N GLU A 45 5.59 -7.37 10.37
CA GLU A 45 5.47 -8.83 10.25
C GLU A 45 4.44 -9.40 11.23
N THR A 46 4.41 -8.86 12.45
CA THR A 46 3.45 -9.26 13.49
C THR A 46 2.03 -8.80 13.14
N GLY A 47 1.87 -7.59 12.61
CA GLY A 47 0.59 -7.07 12.13
C GLY A 47 -0.05 -7.97 11.06
N ALA A 48 0.72 -8.38 10.05
CA ALA A 48 0.27 -9.29 9.00
C ALA A 48 -0.27 -10.62 9.56
N LYS A 49 0.44 -11.19 10.55
CA LYS A 49 0.03 -12.44 11.23
C LYS A 49 -1.26 -12.27 12.04
N ILE A 50 -1.43 -11.12 12.71
CA ILE A 50 -2.67 -10.82 13.43
C ILE A 50 -3.84 -10.70 12.45
N LEU A 51 -3.67 -9.98 11.34
CA LEU A 51 -4.69 -9.84 10.30
C LEU A 51 -5.14 -11.21 9.76
N ASP A 52 -4.21 -12.10 9.44
CA ASP A 52 -4.54 -13.44 8.95
C ASP A 52 -5.29 -14.27 10.00
N ALA A 53 -4.94 -14.12 11.28
CA ALA A 53 -5.59 -14.84 12.37
C ALA A 53 -7.02 -14.37 12.68
N ILE A 54 -7.34 -13.08 12.48
CA ILE A 54 -8.65 -12.51 12.84
C ILE A 54 -9.64 -12.50 11.69
N LEU A 55 -9.17 -12.60 10.44
CA LEU A 55 -10.05 -12.56 9.27
C LEU A 55 -10.88 -13.84 9.14
N PRO A 56 -12.11 -13.73 8.60
CA PRO A 56 -12.98 -14.88 8.45
C PRO A 56 -12.36 -15.93 7.51
N PRO A 57 -12.77 -17.20 7.62
CA PRO A 57 -12.42 -18.21 6.64
C PRO A 57 -12.85 -17.78 5.23
N HIS A 58 -11.99 -18.02 4.23
CA HIS A 58 -12.33 -17.82 2.82
C HIS A 58 -12.19 -19.14 2.06
N ALA A 59 -12.86 -19.22 0.91
CA ALA A 59 -12.92 -20.45 0.10
C ALA A 59 -11.94 -20.43 -1.10
N GLY A 60 -11.30 -19.29 -1.36
CA GLY A 60 -10.33 -19.11 -2.44
C GLY A 60 -8.92 -19.60 -2.07
N PRO A 61 -7.96 -19.52 -3.00
CA PRO A 61 -6.58 -19.90 -2.73
C PRO A 61 -5.91 -18.97 -1.71
N THR A 62 -4.83 -19.44 -1.10
CA THR A 62 -3.94 -18.63 -0.26
C THR A 62 -2.51 -18.89 -0.64
N GLU A 63 -1.76 -17.81 -0.82
CA GLU A 63 -0.32 -17.82 -0.94
C GLU A 63 0.28 -17.02 0.20
N VAL A 64 1.39 -17.53 0.74
CA VAL A 64 2.21 -16.81 1.71
C VAL A 64 3.51 -16.46 1.00
N VAL A 65 3.80 -15.16 0.88
CA VAL A 65 5.02 -14.68 0.22
C VAL A 65 6.21 -14.94 1.13
N SER A 66 7.24 -15.59 0.58
CA SER A 66 8.51 -15.77 1.28
C SER A 66 9.24 -14.44 1.36
N VAL A 67 9.44 -13.95 2.59
CA VAL A 67 10.19 -12.74 2.91
C VAL A 67 11.56 -13.16 3.45
N PRO A 68 12.68 -12.80 2.79
CA PRO A 68 14.00 -13.18 3.27
C PRO A 68 14.28 -12.64 4.67
N ASP A 69 14.69 -13.53 5.58
CA ASP A 69 15.09 -13.16 6.94
C ASP A 69 16.62 -13.02 6.98
N VAL A 70 17.10 -11.86 6.51
CA VAL A 70 18.52 -11.51 6.45
C VAL A 70 18.76 -10.19 7.17
N ASP A 71 20.01 -9.98 7.62
CA ASP A 71 20.42 -8.72 8.24
C ASP A 71 20.27 -7.54 7.24
N ASP A 72 19.94 -6.37 7.77
CA ASP A 72 19.75 -5.14 6.98
C ASP A 72 21.05 -4.76 6.24
N GLU A 73 21.02 -4.78 4.91
CA GLU A 73 22.11 -4.32 4.06
C GLU A 73 22.30 -2.79 4.06
N GLY A 74 21.40 -2.06 4.74
CA GLY A 74 21.39 -0.61 4.77
C GLY A 74 20.83 -0.03 3.46
N VAL A 75 21.32 1.14 3.08
CA VAL A 75 20.84 1.87 1.90
C VAL A 75 21.67 1.50 0.67
N MET A 76 21.02 0.93 -0.34
CA MET A 76 21.60 0.59 -1.63
C MET A 76 20.82 1.32 -2.73
N GLY A 77 21.51 2.12 -3.54
CA GLY A 77 20.85 2.87 -4.63
C GLY A 77 19.76 3.85 -4.16
N GLY A 78 19.84 4.33 -2.91
CA GLY A 78 18.83 5.22 -2.32
C GLY A 78 17.64 4.50 -1.68
N ILE A 79 17.65 3.17 -1.62
CA ILE A 79 16.59 2.35 -1.01
C ILE A 79 17.16 1.51 0.12
N GLU A 80 16.52 1.57 1.29
CA GLU A 80 16.85 0.72 2.44
C GLU A 80 16.43 -0.73 2.19
N SER A 81 17.32 -1.68 2.46
CA SER A 81 17.08 -3.13 2.26
C SER A 81 16.66 -3.51 0.82
N ARG A 82 17.12 -2.75 -0.18
CA ARG A 82 16.74 -2.84 -1.60
C ARG A 82 16.74 -4.27 -2.16
N SER A 83 17.79 -5.06 -1.96
CA SER A 83 17.89 -6.42 -2.49
C SER A 83 16.84 -7.35 -1.88
N THR A 84 16.52 -7.17 -0.60
CA THR A 84 15.49 -7.97 0.06
C THR A 84 14.09 -7.59 -0.41
N VAL A 85 13.83 -6.28 -0.57
CA VAL A 85 12.61 -5.75 -1.18
C VAL A 85 12.44 -6.29 -2.59
N PHE A 86 13.49 -6.24 -3.42
CA PHE A 86 13.46 -6.73 -4.80
C PHE A 86 13.19 -8.24 -4.87
N GLU A 87 13.85 -9.05 -4.04
CA GLU A 87 13.62 -10.49 -3.99
C GLU A 87 12.19 -10.83 -3.54
N SER A 88 11.71 -10.17 -2.49
CA SER A 88 10.38 -10.36 -1.93
C SER A 88 9.27 -9.93 -2.91
N LEU A 89 9.45 -8.83 -3.64
CA LEU A 89 8.59 -8.42 -4.76
C LEU A 89 8.53 -9.52 -5.85
N GLY A 90 9.68 -10.06 -6.24
CA GLY A 90 9.75 -11.16 -7.20
C GLY A 90 9.05 -12.44 -6.71
N ASN A 91 9.12 -12.73 -5.40
CA ASN A 91 8.41 -13.84 -4.79
C ASN A 91 6.89 -13.62 -4.78
N ALA A 92 6.44 -12.39 -4.53
CA ALA A 92 5.02 -12.02 -4.59
C ALA A 92 4.46 -12.15 -6.01
N LEU A 93 5.17 -11.63 -7.02
CA LEU A 93 4.77 -11.77 -8.43
C LEU A 93 4.65 -13.25 -8.84
N LYS A 94 5.62 -14.09 -8.49
CA LYS A 94 5.56 -15.54 -8.74
C LYS A 94 4.40 -16.22 -8.01
N ALA A 95 4.06 -15.78 -6.80
CA ALA A 95 2.93 -16.33 -6.04
C ALA A 95 1.60 -15.96 -6.70
N LEU A 96 1.46 -14.72 -7.17
CA LEU A 96 0.30 -14.23 -7.90
C LEU A 96 0.12 -14.99 -9.23
N ASP A 97 1.19 -15.19 -10.00
CA ASP A 97 1.17 -15.86 -11.31
C ASP A 97 0.69 -17.33 -11.27
N LYS A 98 0.67 -17.97 -10.11
CA LYS A 98 0.12 -19.33 -9.95
C LYS A 98 -1.40 -19.38 -10.12
N HIS A 99 -2.07 -18.22 -10.00
CA HIS A 99 -3.52 -18.11 -9.93
C HIS A 99 -4.03 -17.10 -10.95
N ASP A 100 -5.04 -17.48 -11.75
CA ASP A 100 -5.78 -16.51 -12.58
C ASP A 100 -6.83 -15.74 -11.74
N ALA A 101 -6.37 -15.08 -10.68
CA ALA A 101 -7.24 -14.41 -9.72
C ALA A 101 -7.97 -13.22 -10.36
N GLU A 102 -9.27 -13.06 -10.09
CA GLU A 102 -10.02 -11.85 -10.46
C GLU A 102 -9.90 -10.75 -9.39
N ARG A 103 -9.60 -11.16 -8.16
CA ARG A 103 -9.51 -10.29 -6.98
C ARG A 103 -8.37 -10.79 -6.11
N VAL A 104 -7.66 -9.87 -5.50
CA VAL A 104 -6.62 -10.17 -4.51
C VAL A 104 -6.96 -9.45 -3.22
N LEU A 105 -6.95 -10.18 -2.11
CA LEU A 105 -6.94 -9.62 -0.77
C LEU A 105 -5.54 -9.79 -0.19
N THR A 106 -4.80 -8.70 -0.07
CA THR A 106 -3.46 -8.71 0.50
C THR A 106 -3.53 -8.46 2.00
N LEU A 107 -2.94 -9.37 2.77
CA LEU A 107 -2.71 -9.20 4.21
C LEU A 107 -1.26 -8.80 4.38
N GLY A 108 -1.07 -7.49 4.38
CA GLY A 108 0.24 -6.86 4.29
C GLY A 108 0.97 -6.76 5.62
N GLY A 109 2.27 -6.48 5.51
CA GLY A 109 3.02 -5.75 6.52
C GLY A 109 2.96 -4.24 6.24
N GLU A 110 3.92 -3.71 5.49
CA GLU A 110 3.97 -2.29 5.07
C GLU A 110 3.43 -2.02 3.65
N CYS A 111 3.26 -0.75 3.26
CA CYS A 111 2.48 -0.32 2.09
C CYS A 111 2.95 -0.85 0.74
N SER A 112 4.24 -1.14 0.57
CA SER A 112 4.78 -1.64 -0.70
C SER A 112 4.30 -3.05 -1.06
N VAL A 113 3.66 -3.77 -0.12
CA VAL A 113 2.98 -5.05 -0.42
C VAL A 113 1.79 -4.91 -1.38
N SER A 114 1.33 -3.68 -1.66
CA SER A 114 0.35 -3.39 -2.71
C SER A 114 0.94 -3.37 -4.12
N VAL A 115 2.25 -3.19 -4.29
CA VAL A 115 2.88 -2.99 -5.63
C VAL A 115 2.67 -4.21 -6.53
N ALA A 116 2.99 -5.41 -6.05
CA ALA A 116 2.83 -6.65 -6.82
C ALA A 116 1.36 -6.95 -7.20
N PRO A 117 0.39 -6.98 -6.26
CA PRO A 117 -0.99 -7.27 -6.60
C PRO A 117 -1.59 -6.19 -7.50
N PHE A 118 -1.28 -4.90 -7.30
CA PHE A 118 -1.89 -3.84 -8.10
C PHE A 118 -1.31 -3.81 -9.52
N SER A 119 -0.01 -4.04 -9.69
CA SER A 119 0.58 -4.17 -11.03
C SER A 119 0.01 -5.37 -11.81
N GLN A 120 -0.24 -6.51 -11.15
CA GLN A 120 -0.92 -7.65 -11.76
C GLN A 120 -2.37 -7.33 -12.17
N LEU A 121 -3.12 -6.64 -11.31
CA LEU A 121 -4.47 -6.19 -11.63
C LEU A 121 -4.45 -5.17 -12.79
N ALA A 122 -3.46 -4.28 -12.82
CA ALA A 122 -3.27 -3.32 -13.91
C ALA A 122 -2.97 -4.03 -15.23
N ALA A 123 -2.14 -5.07 -15.22
CA ALA A 123 -1.86 -5.87 -16.41
C ALA A 123 -3.12 -6.61 -16.92
N LYS A 124 -3.96 -7.09 -15.99
CA LYS A 124 -5.19 -7.82 -16.31
C LYS A 124 -6.32 -6.93 -16.81
N TYR A 125 -6.50 -5.75 -16.21
CA TYR A 125 -7.66 -4.89 -16.44
C TYR A 125 -7.33 -3.64 -17.26
N GLY A 126 -6.06 -3.29 -17.42
CA GLY A 126 -5.61 -2.12 -18.16
C GLY A 126 -6.34 -0.86 -17.71
N ASP A 127 -6.88 -0.13 -18.69
CA ASP A 127 -7.66 1.09 -18.49
C ASP A 127 -9.02 0.90 -17.77
N ASP A 128 -9.45 -0.32 -17.49
CA ASP A 128 -10.67 -0.58 -16.70
C ASP A 128 -10.42 -0.59 -15.18
N LEU A 129 -9.18 -0.36 -14.74
CA LEU A 129 -8.79 -0.28 -13.33
C LEU A 129 -8.63 1.17 -12.86
N ALA A 130 -9.22 1.51 -11.72
CA ALA A 130 -8.87 2.68 -10.91
C ALA A 130 -8.27 2.24 -9.57
N VAL A 131 -7.39 3.07 -9.00
CA VAL A 131 -6.76 2.85 -7.70
C VAL A 131 -7.21 3.92 -6.72
N ILE A 132 -7.62 3.48 -5.52
CA ILE A 132 -7.82 4.35 -4.36
C ILE A 132 -6.75 3.99 -3.34
N TRP A 133 -5.86 4.93 -3.05
CA TRP A 133 -4.83 4.82 -2.04
C TRP A 133 -5.30 5.53 -0.77
N ILE A 134 -5.84 4.78 0.19
CA ILE A 134 -6.36 5.35 1.44
C ILE A 134 -5.20 5.38 2.44
N ASP A 135 -4.69 6.57 2.72
CA ASP A 135 -3.41 6.76 3.41
C ASP A 135 -3.30 8.20 3.94
N SER A 136 -2.60 8.38 5.06
CA SER A 136 -2.19 9.72 5.55
C SER A 136 -1.09 10.34 4.68
N HIS A 137 -0.26 9.49 4.09
CA HIS A 137 0.96 9.80 3.36
C HIS A 137 0.77 9.64 1.85
N PRO A 138 1.62 10.27 1.02
CA PRO A 138 1.44 10.22 -0.42
C PRO A 138 2.05 8.97 -1.08
N ASP A 139 2.94 8.25 -0.39
CA ASP A 139 3.77 7.16 -0.93
C ASP A 139 4.41 7.45 -2.29
N SER A 140 4.71 8.73 -2.51
CA SER A 140 5.23 9.29 -3.75
C SER A 140 6.74 9.55 -3.72
N ASP A 141 7.45 9.10 -2.68
CA ASP A 141 8.89 9.22 -2.57
C ASP A 141 9.61 8.49 -3.71
N THR A 142 10.84 8.89 -3.98
CA THR A 142 11.73 8.22 -4.94
C THR A 142 13.16 8.25 -4.40
N THR A 143 14.11 7.68 -5.12
CA THR A 143 15.54 7.81 -4.77
C THR A 143 16.06 9.26 -4.84
N GLU A 144 15.25 10.20 -5.34
CA GLU A 144 15.56 11.64 -5.39
C GLU A 144 15.00 12.43 -4.19
N THR A 145 14.12 11.83 -3.38
CA THR A 145 13.58 12.44 -2.14
C THR A 145 14.43 12.08 -0.93
N ASN A 146 14.13 12.69 0.23
CA ASN A 146 14.98 12.60 1.42
C ASN A 146 14.75 11.36 2.30
N TYR A 147 13.88 10.43 1.88
CA TYR A 147 13.55 9.24 2.67
C TYR A 147 13.85 7.95 1.90
N ASN A 148 14.58 7.02 2.55
CA ASN A 148 15.07 5.80 1.89
C ASN A 148 14.18 4.56 2.11
N GLY A 149 13.14 4.64 2.94
CA GLY A 149 12.24 3.50 3.17
C GLY A 149 11.35 3.25 1.97
N TYR A 150 11.41 2.04 1.40
CA TYR A 150 10.67 1.67 0.19
C TYR A 150 9.14 1.74 0.35
N HIS A 151 8.62 1.62 1.56
CA HIS A 151 7.18 1.73 1.83
C HIS A 151 6.60 3.07 1.33
N ALA A 152 7.36 4.16 1.44
CA ALA A 152 6.98 5.49 0.99
C ALA A 152 7.18 5.69 -0.53
N MET A 153 7.73 4.70 -1.22
CA MET A 153 7.92 4.68 -2.68
C MET A 153 6.91 3.75 -3.37
N ALA A 154 5.94 3.21 -2.62
CA ALA A 154 5.01 2.21 -3.12
C ALA A 154 4.15 2.76 -4.25
N LEU A 155 3.53 3.93 -4.06
CA LEU A 155 2.67 4.52 -5.06
C LEU A 155 3.47 5.05 -6.26
N SER A 156 4.61 5.70 -6.02
CA SER A 156 5.51 6.15 -7.12
C SER A 156 5.96 4.99 -8.00
N THR A 157 6.34 3.85 -7.41
CA THR A 157 6.70 2.63 -8.15
C THR A 157 5.53 2.14 -9.00
N LEU A 158 4.32 2.08 -8.41
CA LEU A 158 3.14 1.56 -9.09
C LEU A 158 2.75 2.38 -10.34
N ILE A 159 3.02 3.69 -10.33
CA ILE A 159 2.77 4.57 -11.49
C ILE A 159 3.98 4.73 -12.42
N GLY A 160 5.05 3.96 -12.19
CA GLY A 160 6.20 3.89 -13.09
C GLY A 160 7.33 4.89 -12.80
N HIS A 161 7.41 5.42 -11.59
CA HIS A 161 8.51 6.27 -11.12
C HIS A 161 9.41 5.54 -10.11
N GLY A 162 10.62 6.06 -9.89
CA GLY A 162 11.59 5.48 -8.96
C GLY A 162 12.59 4.53 -9.63
N ASP A 163 13.00 3.49 -8.87
CA ASP A 163 14.06 2.57 -9.26
C ASP A 163 13.71 1.79 -10.53
N GLN A 164 14.56 1.93 -11.55
CA GLN A 164 14.31 1.38 -12.88
C GLN A 164 14.40 -0.15 -12.93
N GLU A 165 15.21 -0.78 -12.07
CA GLU A 165 15.27 -2.24 -12.04
C GLU A 165 14.01 -2.80 -11.39
N ILE A 166 13.54 -2.19 -10.31
CA ILE A 166 12.29 -2.58 -9.64
C ILE A 166 11.10 -2.39 -10.58
N THR A 167 10.92 -1.18 -11.13
CA THR A 167 9.77 -0.86 -12.00
C THR A 167 9.73 -1.73 -13.26
N ALA A 168 10.88 -2.10 -13.84
CA ALA A 168 10.96 -3.00 -14.99
C ALA A 168 10.50 -4.44 -14.71
N THR A 169 10.41 -4.85 -13.45
CA THR A 169 9.85 -6.17 -13.09
C THR A 169 8.32 -6.19 -13.06
N LEU A 170 7.67 -5.02 -12.99
CA LEU A 170 6.22 -4.95 -12.86
C LEU A 170 5.54 -5.36 -14.18
N PRO A 171 4.50 -6.21 -14.12
CA PRO A 171 3.77 -6.64 -15.32
C PRO A 171 3.03 -5.47 -16.01
N ALA A 172 2.62 -4.46 -15.24
CA ALA A 172 2.12 -3.17 -15.73
C ALA A 172 2.24 -2.10 -14.65
N THR A 173 2.22 -0.84 -15.06
CA THR A 173 2.05 0.33 -14.19
C THR A 173 0.63 0.89 -14.32
N VAL A 174 0.22 1.75 -13.40
CA VAL A 174 -1.08 2.44 -13.44
C VAL A 174 -0.87 3.88 -13.90
N ASP A 175 -1.71 4.35 -14.82
CA ASP A 175 -1.72 5.77 -15.22
C ASP A 175 -2.13 6.65 -14.02
N SER A 176 -1.36 7.69 -13.73
CA SER A 176 -1.59 8.56 -12.56
C SER A 176 -2.98 9.21 -12.55
N SER A 177 -3.60 9.44 -13.71
CA SER A 177 -4.96 9.97 -13.82
C SER A 177 -6.04 9.00 -13.30
N ARG A 178 -5.68 7.72 -13.12
CA ARG A 178 -6.53 6.65 -12.58
C ARG A 178 -6.24 6.34 -11.11
N VAL A 179 -5.41 7.15 -10.46
CA VAL A 179 -5.07 7.04 -9.04
C VAL A 179 -5.67 8.23 -8.28
N ALA A 180 -6.31 7.95 -7.15
CA ALA A 180 -6.60 8.95 -6.14
C ALA A 180 -6.06 8.54 -4.77
N ILE A 181 -5.50 9.51 -4.05
CA ILE A 181 -5.13 9.38 -2.65
C ILE A 181 -6.27 9.94 -1.80
N ALA A 182 -6.74 9.19 -0.82
CA ALA A 182 -7.84 9.55 0.05
C ALA A 182 -7.37 9.56 1.51
N GLY A 183 -7.45 10.72 2.16
CA GLY A 183 -6.92 10.91 3.51
C GLY A 183 -5.56 11.59 3.57
N LEU A 184 -5.00 12.07 2.44
CA LEU A 184 -3.67 12.69 2.40
C LEU A 184 -3.60 13.95 3.27
N HIS A 185 -2.72 13.98 4.28
CA HIS A 185 -2.54 15.15 5.16
C HIS A 185 -1.22 15.22 5.94
N ALA A 186 -0.36 14.21 5.87
CA ALA A 186 0.93 14.22 6.57
C ALA A 186 2.03 13.67 5.66
N TRP A 187 3.14 14.41 5.52
CA TRP A 187 4.48 13.95 5.11
C TRP A 187 5.39 15.17 4.88
N GLU A 188 6.57 14.94 4.28
CA GLU A 188 7.52 15.97 3.84
C GLU A 188 7.13 16.57 2.47
N GLU A 189 7.46 17.86 2.30
CA GLU A 189 7.10 18.67 1.11
C GLU A 189 7.64 18.12 -0.21
N ASP A 190 8.82 17.48 -0.18
CA ASP A 190 9.46 16.94 -1.38
C ASP A 190 8.67 15.78 -2.02
N ALA A 191 7.94 14.98 -1.23
CA ALA A 191 7.04 13.97 -1.77
C ALA A 191 5.71 14.58 -2.26
N TYR A 192 5.19 15.61 -1.60
CA TYR A 192 3.98 16.32 -2.05
C TYR A 192 4.14 16.91 -3.45
N VAL A 193 5.32 17.46 -3.75
CA VAL A 193 5.65 17.96 -5.09
C VAL A 193 5.44 16.90 -6.17
N ASN A 194 5.71 15.62 -5.87
CA ASN A 194 5.50 14.53 -6.82
C ASN A 194 4.02 14.28 -7.10
N VAL A 195 3.14 14.40 -6.10
CA VAL A 195 1.68 14.25 -6.27
C VAL A 195 1.16 15.25 -7.31
N ASP A 196 1.53 16.52 -7.15
CA ASP A 196 1.14 17.59 -8.08
C ASP A 196 1.79 17.42 -9.45
N LYS A 197 3.10 17.13 -9.49
CA LYS A 197 3.87 16.96 -10.72
C LYS A 197 3.32 15.83 -11.59
N TRP A 198 2.84 14.75 -10.97
CA TRP A 198 2.30 13.58 -11.67
C TRP A 198 0.78 13.67 -11.85
N GLY A 199 0.13 14.71 -11.34
CA GLY A 199 -1.31 14.94 -11.51
C GLY A 199 -2.18 13.91 -10.79
N ILE A 200 -1.68 13.33 -9.69
CA ILE A 200 -2.46 12.39 -8.88
C ILE A 200 -3.56 13.16 -8.15
N ARG A 201 -4.79 12.65 -8.19
CA ARG A 201 -5.89 13.28 -7.45
C ARG A 201 -5.69 13.01 -5.96
N ALA A 202 -5.75 14.05 -5.11
CA ALA A 202 -5.74 13.89 -3.66
C ALA A 202 -7.03 14.44 -3.04
N PHE A 203 -7.48 13.78 -1.97
CA PHE A 203 -8.54 14.21 -1.08
C PHE A 203 -8.00 14.20 0.35
N SER A 204 -8.06 15.34 1.03
CA SER A 204 -7.71 15.45 2.45
C SER A 204 -8.80 14.83 3.33
N PRO A 205 -8.53 14.59 4.63
CA PRO A 205 -9.56 14.22 5.58
C PRO A 205 -10.74 15.20 5.59
N ASP A 206 -10.49 16.50 5.45
CA ASP A 206 -11.54 17.53 5.44
C ASP A 206 -12.41 17.49 4.17
N ASP A 207 -11.86 17.10 3.02
CA ASP A 207 -12.64 16.88 1.79
C ASP A 207 -13.62 15.69 1.93
N LEU A 208 -13.30 14.73 2.78
CA LEU A 208 -14.02 13.46 2.95
C LEU A 208 -14.91 13.42 4.20
N ARG A 209 -14.67 14.32 5.16
CA ARG A 209 -15.25 14.30 6.50
C ARG A 209 -16.78 14.28 6.49
N ASP A 210 -17.37 15.12 5.66
CA ASP A 210 -18.81 15.29 5.55
C ASP A 210 -19.43 14.45 4.42
N SER A 211 -18.64 14.07 3.41
CA SER A 211 -19.13 13.33 2.25
C SER A 211 -18.00 12.74 1.40
N THR A 212 -18.16 11.48 0.99
CA THR A 212 -17.30 10.84 -0.01
C THR A 212 -17.73 11.10 -1.46
N GLN A 213 -18.73 11.96 -1.68
CA GLN A 213 -19.29 12.22 -3.01
C GLN A 213 -18.24 12.68 -4.02
N GLY A 214 -17.29 13.52 -3.60
CA GLY A 214 -16.19 13.98 -4.47
C GLY A 214 -15.30 12.84 -4.96
N LEU A 215 -14.96 11.89 -4.07
CA LEU A 215 -14.21 10.67 -4.42
C LEU A 215 -15.03 9.76 -5.34
N VAL A 216 -16.31 9.57 -5.04
CA VAL A 216 -17.23 8.77 -5.86
C VAL A 216 -17.40 9.35 -7.26
N ASP A 217 -17.48 10.66 -7.40
CA ASP A 217 -17.62 11.31 -8.70
C ASP A 217 -16.32 11.30 -9.49
N TRP A 218 -15.16 11.42 -8.83
CA TRP A 218 -13.86 11.16 -9.46
C TRP A 218 -13.80 9.72 -9.99
N LEU A 219 -14.15 8.71 -9.18
CA LEU A 219 -14.17 7.31 -9.61
C LEU A 219 -15.05 7.12 -10.85
N LYS A 220 -16.28 7.64 -10.85
CA LYS A 220 -17.17 7.58 -12.02
C LYS A 220 -16.55 8.24 -13.25
N SER A 221 -15.83 9.35 -13.08
CA SER A 221 -15.20 10.07 -14.18
C SER A 221 -14.09 9.26 -14.87
N THR A 222 -13.45 8.32 -14.17
CA THR A 222 -12.43 7.42 -14.76
C THR A 222 -13.02 6.41 -15.74
N GLY A 223 -14.34 6.16 -15.67
CA GLY A 223 -15.03 5.10 -16.43
C GLY A 223 -14.67 3.67 -16.02
N ALA A 224 -13.82 3.48 -15.01
CA ALA A 224 -13.36 2.16 -14.57
C ALA A 224 -14.47 1.35 -13.89
N SER A 225 -14.56 0.07 -14.22
CA SER A 225 -15.43 -0.90 -13.56
C SER A 225 -14.73 -1.72 -12.49
N LYS A 226 -13.39 -1.66 -12.43
CA LYS A 226 -12.55 -2.33 -11.43
C LYS A 226 -11.89 -1.30 -10.53
N ILE A 227 -11.79 -1.63 -9.25
CA ILE A 227 -11.16 -0.77 -8.25
C ILE A 227 -10.18 -1.64 -7.45
N ALA A 228 -8.95 -1.17 -7.32
CA ALA A 228 -7.99 -1.64 -6.33
C ALA A 228 -7.95 -0.62 -5.19
N ILE A 229 -8.07 -1.10 -3.94
CA ILE A 229 -8.09 -0.25 -2.76
C ILE A 229 -6.90 -0.65 -1.88
N HIS A 230 -6.00 0.30 -1.65
CA HIS A 230 -4.99 0.20 -0.61
C HIS A 230 -5.52 0.91 0.64
N LEU A 231 -5.23 0.36 1.81
CA LEU A 231 -5.58 0.94 3.09
C LEU A 231 -4.36 0.86 4.00
N ASP A 232 -3.67 1.98 4.18
CA ASP A 232 -2.83 2.19 5.35
C ASP A 232 -3.72 2.52 6.54
N VAL A 233 -3.52 1.79 7.62
CA VAL A 233 -4.27 1.98 8.87
C VAL A 233 -3.93 3.30 9.56
N ASP A 234 -2.81 3.94 9.21
CA ASP A 234 -2.41 5.23 9.76
C ASP A 234 -3.24 6.42 9.24
N THR A 235 -4.11 6.20 8.25
CA THR A 235 -5.13 7.18 7.81
C THR A 235 -6.17 7.46 8.90
N VAL A 236 -6.34 6.51 9.84
CA VAL A 236 -7.21 6.66 11.00
C VAL A 236 -6.57 7.65 11.97
N ASP A 237 -7.35 8.63 12.40
CA ASP A 237 -6.89 9.66 13.34
C ASP A 237 -6.31 9.03 14.61
N SER A 238 -5.01 9.26 14.84
CA SER A 238 -4.31 8.68 15.98
C SER A 238 -4.80 9.22 17.34
N ASP A 239 -5.53 10.34 17.37
CA ASP A 239 -6.23 10.84 18.56
C ASP A 239 -7.47 9.99 18.91
N GLU A 240 -8.07 9.28 17.93
CA GLU A 240 -9.15 8.32 18.15
C GLU A 240 -8.60 6.91 18.43
N ALA A 241 -7.72 6.42 17.56
CA ALA A 241 -7.14 5.09 17.68
C ALA A 241 -5.75 5.04 17.03
N ALA A 242 -4.72 4.68 17.81
CA ALA A 242 -3.41 4.40 17.28
C ALA A 242 -3.37 3.00 16.66
N LEU A 243 -3.43 2.92 15.33
CA LEU A 243 -3.31 1.69 14.55
C LEU A 243 -1.98 1.67 13.80
N GLY A 244 -1.41 0.48 13.62
CA GLY A 244 -0.16 0.31 12.87
C GLY A 244 1.04 1.03 13.51
N LEU A 245 1.98 1.41 12.65
CA LEU A 245 3.21 2.11 12.99
C LEU A 245 3.22 3.45 12.24
N GLY A 246 2.60 4.44 12.86
CA GLY A 246 2.41 5.78 12.30
C GLY A 246 1.33 6.47 13.12
N LYS A 247 1.71 7.45 13.95
CA LYS A 247 0.74 8.20 14.77
C LYS A 247 0.49 9.54 14.11
N VAL A 248 -0.48 9.56 13.20
CA VAL A 248 -0.85 10.75 12.45
C VAL A 248 -2.15 11.34 13.02
N PRO A 249 -2.11 12.50 13.68
CA PRO A 249 -3.32 13.15 14.20
C PRO A 249 -4.06 13.92 13.10
N GLY A 250 -5.38 14.04 13.24
CA GLY A 250 -6.23 14.81 12.32
C GLY A 250 -6.73 14.06 11.09
N GLY A 251 -6.53 12.74 11.07
CA GLY A 251 -6.99 11.85 10.01
C GLY A 251 -8.50 11.64 9.96
N LEU A 252 -8.90 10.56 9.30
CA LEU A 252 -10.29 10.12 9.25
C LEU A 252 -10.66 9.36 10.52
N THR A 253 -11.90 9.48 10.96
CA THR A 253 -12.39 8.61 12.04
C THR A 253 -12.53 7.17 11.56
N THR A 254 -12.51 6.20 12.48
CA THR A 254 -12.76 4.79 12.18
C THR A 254 -14.08 4.59 11.43
N ALA A 255 -15.10 5.39 11.76
CA ALA A 255 -16.40 5.34 11.09
C ALA A 255 -16.41 5.94 9.67
N GLN A 256 -15.48 6.84 9.35
CA GLN A 256 -15.34 7.43 8.01
C GLN A 256 -14.53 6.54 7.07
N VAL A 257 -13.61 5.74 7.61
CA VAL A 257 -12.86 4.74 6.84
C VAL A 257 -13.74 3.53 6.47
N GLN A 258 -14.77 3.22 7.25
CA GLN A 258 -15.73 2.11 7.02
C GLN A 258 -16.79 2.42 5.97
#